data_AF-A0A8E2IV16-F1
#
_entry.id   AF-A0A8E2IV16-F1
#
_cell.length_a   1.000
_cell.length_b   1.000
_cell.length_c   1.000
_cell.angle_alpha   90.00
_cell.angle_beta   90.00
_cell.angle_gamma   90.00
#
_symmetry.space_group_name_H-M   'P 1'
#
loop_
_entity.id
_entity.type
_entity.pdbx_description
1 polymer ?
#
loop_
_entity_poly.entity_id
_entity_poly.type
_entity_poly.pdbx_seq_one_letter_code
_entity_poly.pdbx_strand_id
1 'polypeptide(L)'
;MRTYYQSDMYISLDAICLSPRAIAQPGSGAIACPPSLQATRIPLQTDLGQMERKYYHAKDFGVTDSRWRAGFDASDRAVKHVLNDPATMHIQGTYRGQPAIIDYNPKSGLCVIQTPDGRFISGWRLNYEQAAYVLNEGKLGGD
;
A
#
# COMPACT_ATOMS: atom_id res chain seq x y z
N MET A 1 14.56 59.83 -13.25
CA MET A 1 15.83 59.55 -12.56
C MET A 1 16.31 58.17 -13.00
N ARG A 2 17.50 58.12 -13.63
CA ARG A 2 18.51 57.02 -13.68
C ARG A 2 18.01 55.56 -13.75
N THR A 3 18.06 54.87 -14.90
CA THR A 3 19.18 54.23 -15.65
C THR A 3 19.32 52.72 -15.40
N TYR A 4 19.29 51.95 -16.50
CA TYR A 4 20.12 50.78 -16.89
C TYR A 4 20.47 49.69 -15.86
N TYR A 5 20.31 48.40 -16.22
CA TYR A 5 21.39 47.62 -16.86
C TYR A 5 20.93 46.21 -17.29
N GLN A 6 21.37 45.84 -18.49
CA GLN A 6 21.41 44.51 -19.08
C GLN A 6 22.86 44.04 -19.03
N SER A 7 23.11 42.81 -18.59
CA SER A 7 24.39 42.07 -18.68
C SER A 7 24.23 40.76 -17.89
N ASP A 8 24.83 39.62 -18.21
CA ASP A 8 25.43 39.09 -19.42
C ASP A 8 25.56 37.59 -19.16
N MET A 9 25.53 36.84 -20.25
CA MET A 9 25.92 35.45 -20.41
C MET A 9 27.44 35.30 -20.15
N TYR A 10 27.88 34.32 -19.35
CA TYR A 10 29.07 33.51 -19.69
C TYR A 10 29.21 32.20 -18.90
N ILE A 11 29.73 31.24 -19.65
CA ILE A 11 29.93 29.80 -19.44
C ILE A 11 31.04 29.51 -18.44
N SER A 12 30.92 28.40 -17.68
CA SER A 12 32.08 27.57 -17.36
C SER A 12 31.70 26.09 -17.35
N LEU A 13 32.23 25.38 -18.35
CA LEU A 13 32.34 23.93 -18.40
C LEU A 13 33.75 23.61 -17.91
N ASP A 14 33.87 23.11 -16.68
CA ASP A 14 35.05 22.35 -16.27
C ASP A 14 34.58 21.05 -15.62
N ALA A 15 34.93 19.96 -16.28
CA ALA A 15 34.67 18.60 -15.86
C ALA A 15 35.70 18.18 -14.79
N ILE A 16 35.24 17.70 -13.63
CA ILE A 16 36.03 16.78 -12.81
C ILE A 16 35.11 15.65 -12.31
N CYS A 17 35.47 14.46 -12.74
CA CYS A 17 34.92 13.17 -12.36
C CYS A 17 35.13 12.92 -10.86
N LEU A 18 34.04 12.94 -10.07
CA LEU A 18 33.95 12.32 -8.75
C LEU A 18 32.50 11.89 -8.57
N SER A 19 32.23 10.60 -8.67
CA SER A 19 30.98 9.99 -8.20
C SER A 19 30.88 10.13 -6.67
N PRO A 20 29.80 10.70 -6.12
CA PRO A 20 29.46 10.50 -4.73
C PRO A 20 28.29 9.53 -4.65
N ARG A 21 28.55 8.42 -3.96
CA ARG A 21 27.59 7.57 -3.25
C ARG A 21 26.30 8.33 -2.91
N ALA A 22 25.16 7.69 -3.18
CA ALA A 22 23.84 8.12 -2.75
C ALA A 22 23.88 8.64 -1.31
N ILE A 23 23.78 9.97 -1.15
CA ILE A 23 23.48 10.58 0.14
C ILE A 23 21.98 10.37 0.32
N ALA A 24 21.64 9.42 1.18
CA ALA A 24 20.27 9.26 1.68
C ALA A 24 19.81 10.61 2.26
N GLN A 25 18.70 11.11 1.74
CA GLN A 25 18.04 12.29 2.29
C GLN A 25 17.52 11.95 3.70
N PRO A 26 17.88 12.71 4.74
CA PRO A 26 17.27 12.56 6.05
C PRO A 26 16.00 13.42 6.10
N GLY A 27 14.82 12.80 6.18
CA GLY A 27 13.59 13.55 6.47
C GLY A 27 12.30 13.04 5.83
N SER A 28 11.83 11.87 6.27
CA SER A 28 10.41 11.51 6.41
C SER A 28 10.38 10.02 6.73
N GLY A 29 10.03 9.66 7.96
CA GLY A 29 9.89 8.27 8.42
C GLY A 29 8.67 7.60 7.79
N ALA A 30 8.56 7.60 6.47
CA ALA A 30 7.66 6.71 5.76
C ALA A 30 8.26 5.31 5.88
N ILE A 31 7.57 4.43 6.60
CA ILE A 31 7.87 3.00 6.56
C ILE A 31 7.59 2.56 5.11
N ALA A 32 8.63 2.51 4.30
CA ALA A 32 8.52 2.22 2.88
C ALA A 32 8.75 0.72 2.66
N CYS A 33 7.81 0.06 1.97
CA CYS A 33 8.00 -1.32 1.52
C CYS A 33 9.13 -1.36 0.49
N PRO A 34 10.10 -2.28 0.62
CA PRO A 34 11.24 -2.36 -0.28
C PRO A 34 10.76 -2.59 -1.73
N PRO A 35 11.45 -2.03 -2.73
CA PRO A 35 11.03 -2.14 -4.14
C PRO A 35 10.85 -3.59 -4.62
N SER A 36 11.60 -4.55 -4.06
CA SER A 36 11.53 -5.98 -4.40
C SER A 36 10.21 -6.64 -4.01
N LEU A 37 9.44 -6.05 -3.10
CA LEU A 37 8.15 -6.55 -2.65
C LEU A 37 6.98 -5.81 -3.28
N GLN A 38 7.22 -4.79 -4.12
CA GLN A 38 6.11 -4.06 -4.75
C GLN A 38 5.47 -4.89 -5.86
N ALA A 39 4.16 -5.10 -5.74
CA ALA A 39 3.33 -5.73 -6.76
C ALA A 39 2.72 -4.66 -7.69
N THR A 40 2.46 -5.03 -8.94
CA THR A 40 1.54 -4.25 -9.76
C THR A 40 0.13 -4.34 -9.17
N ARG A 41 -0.63 -3.24 -9.23
CA ARG A 41 -2.02 -3.23 -8.80
C ARG A 41 -2.86 -4.21 -9.63
N ILE A 42 -3.40 -5.24 -8.99
CA ILE A 42 -4.36 -6.18 -9.58
C ILE A 42 -5.76 -5.86 -9.07
N PRO A 43 -6.79 -5.76 -9.94
CA PRO A 43 -8.16 -5.50 -9.51
C PRO A 43 -8.70 -6.58 -8.56
N LEU A 44 -9.32 -6.15 -7.46
CA LEU A 44 -9.95 -7.06 -6.51
C LEU A 44 -11.23 -7.67 -7.08
N GLN A 45 -11.30 -8.99 -7.07
CA GLN A 45 -12.47 -9.78 -7.39
C GLN A 45 -13.10 -10.28 -6.09
N THR A 46 -14.36 -9.92 -5.88
CA THR A 46 -15.12 -10.29 -4.68
C THR A 46 -16.23 -11.26 -5.04
N ASP A 47 -16.49 -12.19 -4.14
CA ASP A 47 -17.56 -13.18 -4.21
C ASP A 47 -18.43 -13.05 -2.96
N LEU A 48 -19.76 -13.17 -3.11
CA LEU A 48 -20.69 -13.01 -2.00
C LEU A 48 -20.42 -14.02 -0.89
N GLY A 49 -20.18 -15.29 -1.22
CA GLY A 49 -19.89 -16.33 -0.24
C GLY A 49 -18.61 -16.02 0.54
N GLN A 50 -17.59 -15.48 -0.12
CA GLN A 50 -16.38 -15.04 0.56
C GLN A 50 -16.61 -13.81 1.45
N MET A 51 -17.40 -12.83 0.99
CA MET A 51 -17.77 -11.66 1.81
C MET A 51 -18.55 -12.07 3.05
N GLU A 52 -19.49 -13.01 2.92
CA GLU A 52 -20.21 -13.60 4.03
C GLU A 52 -19.26 -14.24 5.03
N ARG A 53 -18.38 -15.14 4.56
CA ARG A 53 -17.40 -15.83 5.42
C ARG A 53 -16.51 -14.85 6.18
N LYS A 54 -16.14 -13.73 5.57
CA LYS A 54 -15.22 -12.73 6.14
C LYS A 54 -15.89 -11.54 6.83
N TYR A 55 -17.22 -11.53 6.92
CA TYR A 55 -17.97 -10.40 7.49
C TYR A 55 -17.61 -10.08 8.96
N TYR A 56 -17.03 -11.01 9.71
CA TYR A 56 -16.57 -10.71 11.07
C TYR A 56 -15.49 -9.62 11.13
N HIS A 57 -14.78 -9.36 10.01
CA HIS A 57 -13.84 -8.25 9.87
C HIS A 57 -14.48 -6.94 9.38
N ALA A 58 -15.76 -6.91 9.03
CA ALA A 58 -16.43 -5.74 8.45
C ALA A 58 -16.30 -4.48 9.33
N LYS A 59 -16.35 -4.67 10.65
CA LYS A 59 -16.17 -3.61 11.65
C LYS A 59 -14.80 -2.93 11.56
N ASP A 60 -13.75 -3.65 11.17
CA ASP A 60 -12.41 -3.06 11.01
C ASP A 60 -12.45 -1.97 9.92
N PHE A 61 -13.24 -2.19 8.88
CA PHE A 61 -13.47 -1.27 7.77
C PHE A 61 -14.56 -0.23 8.05
N GLY A 62 -15.08 -0.15 9.28
CA GLY A 62 -16.15 0.79 9.66
C GLY A 62 -17.55 0.39 9.21
N VAL A 63 -17.74 -0.84 8.72
CA VAL A 63 -19.07 -1.35 8.34
C VAL A 63 -19.80 -1.85 9.59
N THR A 64 -20.87 -1.15 9.95
CA THR A 64 -21.69 -1.44 11.14
C THR A 64 -23.04 -2.05 10.81
N ASP A 65 -23.34 -2.24 9.52
CA ASP A 65 -24.55 -2.87 9.03
C ASP A 65 -24.77 -4.27 9.61
N SER A 66 -25.99 -4.77 9.53
CA SER A 66 -26.29 -6.15 9.93
C SER A 66 -25.65 -7.15 8.96
N ARG A 67 -25.31 -8.35 9.46
CA ARG A 67 -24.75 -9.49 8.68
C ARG A 67 -25.80 -10.09 7.74
N TRP A 68 -26.26 -9.29 6.80
CA TRP A 68 -27.19 -9.63 5.73
C TRP A 68 -26.75 -8.89 4.47
N ARG A 69 -27.57 -8.92 3.41
CA ARG A 69 -27.21 -8.39 2.09
C ARG A 69 -26.58 -6.99 2.13
N ALA A 70 -27.19 -6.05 2.85
CA ALA A 70 -26.69 -4.69 2.97
C ALA A 70 -25.28 -4.61 3.57
N GLY A 71 -24.98 -5.42 4.59
CA GLY A 71 -23.65 -5.49 5.17
C GLY A 71 -22.62 -6.10 4.24
N PHE A 72 -22.98 -7.14 3.48
CA PHE A 72 -22.06 -7.74 2.51
C PHE A 72 -21.71 -6.75 1.39
N ASP A 73 -22.70 -6.05 0.86
CA ASP A 73 -22.50 -5.01 -0.16
C ASP A 73 -21.73 -3.79 0.41
N ALA A 74 -21.88 -3.46 1.70
CA ALA A 74 -21.09 -2.42 2.36
C ALA A 74 -19.63 -2.86 2.56
N SER A 75 -19.41 -4.11 2.98
CA SER A 75 -18.07 -4.69 3.14
C SER A 75 -17.33 -4.76 1.80
N ASP A 76 -18.02 -5.14 0.74
CA ASP A 76 -17.48 -5.20 -0.62
C ASP A 76 -16.96 -3.82 -1.07
N ARG A 77 -17.77 -2.78 -0.90
CA ARG A 77 -17.38 -1.40 -1.19
C ARG A 77 -16.20 -0.96 -0.33
N ALA A 78 -16.19 -1.31 0.95
CA ALA A 78 -15.16 -0.88 1.87
C ALA A 78 -13.78 -1.49 1.55
N VAL A 79 -13.71 -2.79 1.24
CA VAL A 79 -12.44 -3.42 0.84
C VAL A 79 -11.93 -2.87 -0.51
N LYS A 80 -12.83 -2.64 -1.47
CA LYS A 80 -12.47 -1.99 -2.75
C LYS A 80 -12.00 -0.56 -2.56
N HIS A 81 -12.57 0.18 -1.62
CA HIS A 81 -12.13 1.53 -1.29
C HIS A 81 -10.69 1.54 -0.78
N VAL A 82 -10.31 0.60 0.09
CA VAL A 82 -8.91 0.46 0.55
C VAL A 82 -7.98 0.24 -0.65
N LEU A 83 -8.28 -0.69 -1.56
CA LEU A 83 -7.43 -0.91 -2.74
C LEU A 83 -7.33 0.27 -3.71
N ASN A 84 -8.34 1.14 -3.73
CA ASN A 84 -8.41 2.27 -4.64
C ASN A 84 -7.79 3.54 -4.07
N ASP A 85 -7.47 3.56 -2.78
CA ASP A 85 -6.73 4.67 -2.17
C ASP A 85 -5.30 4.72 -2.75
N PRO A 86 -4.86 5.86 -3.32
CA PRO A 86 -3.51 6.00 -3.87
C PRO A 86 -2.38 5.79 -2.86
N ALA A 87 -2.66 5.88 -1.56
CA ALA A 87 -1.70 5.59 -0.50
C ALA A 87 -1.56 4.08 -0.21
N THR A 88 -2.42 3.24 -0.77
CA THR A 88 -2.36 1.79 -0.56
C THR A 88 -1.19 1.20 -1.33
N MET A 89 -0.39 0.44 -0.59
CA MET A 89 0.79 -0.26 -1.08
C MET A 89 0.37 -1.66 -1.47
N HIS A 90 0.73 -2.09 -2.68
CA HIS A 90 0.47 -3.44 -3.16
C HIS A 90 1.72 -4.27 -2.94
N ILE A 91 1.67 -5.23 -2.02
CA ILE A 91 2.87 -5.94 -1.56
C ILE A 91 2.77 -7.40 -2.00
N GLN A 92 3.67 -7.84 -2.88
CA GLN A 92 3.83 -9.24 -3.23
C GLN A 92 4.42 -9.98 -2.03
N GLY A 93 3.75 -11.05 -1.61
CA GLY A 93 4.08 -11.70 -0.36
C GLY A 93 3.40 -13.06 -0.17
N THR A 94 3.25 -13.46 1.09
CA THR A 94 2.55 -14.66 1.49
C THR A 94 1.52 -14.40 2.58
N TYR A 95 0.41 -15.12 2.47
CA TYR A 95 -0.57 -15.23 3.54
C TYR A 95 -0.67 -16.69 3.99
N ARG A 96 -0.27 -16.98 5.23
CA ARG A 96 -0.20 -18.34 5.79
C ARG A 96 0.61 -19.29 4.89
N GLY A 97 1.80 -18.85 4.50
CA GLY A 97 2.71 -19.57 3.61
C GLY A 97 2.28 -19.66 2.13
N GLN A 98 1.09 -19.18 1.75
CA GLN A 98 0.61 -19.23 0.35
C GLN A 98 0.84 -17.89 -0.37
N PRO A 99 1.22 -17.90 -1.67
CA PRO A 99 1.39 -16.66 -2.44
C PRO A 99 0.16 -15.76 -2.38
N ALA A 100 0.39 -14.47 -2.12
CA ALA A 100 -0.66 -13.47 -2.02
C ALA A 100 -0.15 -12.07 -2.40
N ILE A 101 -1.09 -11.17 -2.67
CA ILE A 101 -0.86 -9.73 -2.66
C ILE A 101 -1.51 -9.20 -1.38
N ILE A 102 -0.74 -8.44 -0.60
CA ILE A 102 -1.17 -7.78 0.63
C ILE A 102 -1.27 -6.28 0.31
N ASP A 103 -2.49 -5.80 0.13
CA ASP A 103 -2.81 -4.40 -0.10
C ASP A 103 -2.89 -3.69 1.25
N TYR A 104 -1.85 -2.96 1.63
CA TYR A 104 -1.76 -2.29 2.92
C TYR A 104 -1.81 -0.77 2.80
N ASN A 105 -2.74 -0.15 3.52
CA ASN A 105 -2.87 1.29 3.59
C ASN A 105 -2.24 1.82 4.90
N PRO A 106 -1.08 2.50 4.84
CA PRO A 106 -0.37 2.95 6.05
C PRO A 106 -1.10 4.09 6.79
N LYS A 107 -2.05 4.79 6.15
CA LYS A 107 -2.82 5.86 6.80
C LYS A 107 -3.90 5.31 7.72
N SER A 108 -4.57 4.24 7.31
CA SER A 108 -5.68 3.62 8.07
C SER A 108 -5.26 2.39 8.86
N GLY A 109 -4.09 1.82 8.54
CA GLY A 109 -3.62 0.52 9.04
C GLY A 109 -4.41 -0.67 8.49
N LEU A 110 -5.31 -0.47 7.53
CA LEU A 110 -6.11 -1.54 6.94
C LEU A 110 -5.29 -2.31 5.92
N CYS A 111 -5.44 -3.64 5.95
CA CYS A 111 -4.99 -4.52 4.89
C CYS A 111 -6.18 -5.20 4.20
N VAL A 112 -5.99 -5.47 2.91
CA VAL A 112 -6.77 -6.43 2.14
C VAL A 112 -5.80 -7.44 1.56
N ILE A 113 -6.19 -8.71 1.58
CA ILE A 113 -5.38 -9.81 1.09
C ILE A 113 -6.13 -10.43 -0.07
N GLN A 114 -5.44 -10.54 -1.20
CA GLN A 114 -5.94 -11.21 -2.39
C GLN A 114 -4.93 -12.23 -2.88
N THR A 115 -5.41 -13.20 -3.63
CA THR A 115 -4.53 -14.09 -4.40
C THR A 115 -3.81 -13.31 -5.51
N PRO A 116 -2.73 -13.85 -6.10
CA PRO A 116 -2.03 -13.20 -7.20
C PRO A 116 -2.89 -12.90 -8.43
N ASP A 117 -3.98 -13.64 -8.65
CA ASP A 117 -5.00 -13.41 -9.69
C ASP A 117 -6.11 -12.42 -9.28
N GLY A 118 -6.04 -11.86 -8.07
CA GLY A 118 -6.91 -10.77 -7.60
C GLY A 118 -8.14 -11.22 -6.81
N ARG A 119 -8.32 -12.51 -6.51
CA ARG A 119 -9.47 -12.98 -5.72
C ARG A 119 -9.29 -12.64 -4.24
N PHE A 120 -10.31 -12.00 -3.66
CA PHE A 120 -10.33 -11.66 -2.24
C PHE A 120 -10.17 -12.90 -1.34
N ILE A 121 -9.28 -12.80 -0.35
CA ILE A 121 -9.08 -13.83 0.69
C ILE A 121 -9.64 -13.35 2.02
N SER A 122 -9.16 -12.20 2.53
CA SER A 122 -9.52 -11.64 3.84
C SER A 122 -9.01 -10.19 3.94
N GLY A 123 -9.31 -9.49 5.03
CA GLY A 123 -8.71 -8.20 5.33
C GLY A 123 -9.09 -7.74 6.73
N TRP A 124 -8.27 -6.91 7.37
CA TRP A 124 -8.50 -6.35 8.70
C TRP A 124 -7.52 -5.19 8.96
N ARG A 125 -7.62 -4.57 10.14
CA ARG A 125 -6.63 -3.59 10.58
C ARG A 125 -5.44 -4.28 11.21
N LEU A 126 -4.25 -4.10 10.64
CA LEU A 126 -3.02 -4.67 11.17
C LEU A 126 -2.63 -3.98 12.48
N ASN A 127 -2.13 -4.75 13.44
CA ASN A 127 -1.36 -4.20 14.53
C ASN A 127 0.06 -3.84 14.07
N TYR A 128 0.84 -3.18 14.93
CA TYR A 128 2.18 -2.69 14.58
C TYR A 128 3.13 -3.81 14.13
N GLU A 129 3.14 -4.95 14.83
CA GLU A 129 4.02 -6.08 14.51
C GLU A 129 3.65 -6.69 13.16
N GLN A 130 2.36 -6.91 12.90
CA GLN A 130 1.87 -7.42 11.62
C GLN A 130 2.24 -6.48 10.47
N ALA A 131 2.06 -5.17 10.65
CA ALA A 131 2.45 -4.18 9.66
C ALA A 131 3.96 -4.22 9.40
N ALA A 132 4.79 -4.34 10.44
CA ALA A 132 6.24 -4.45 10.29
C ALA A 132 6.64 -5.71 9.50
N TYR A 133 6.04 -6.87 9.80
CA TYR A 133 6.31 -8.10 9.04
C TYR A 133 5.86 -7.99 7.57
N VAL A 134 4.71 -7.39 7.31
CA VAL A 134 4.23 -7.16 5.93
C VAL A 134 5.17 -6.22 5.18
N LEU A 135 5.58 -5.11 5.80
CA LEU A 135 6.39 -4.09 5.15
C LEU A 135 7.84 -4.54 4.93
N ASN A 136 8.40 -5.36 5.83
CA ASN A 136 9.79 -5.79 5.76
C ASN A 136 9.98 -7.14 5.05
N GLU A 137 9.02 -8.07 5.21
CA GLU A 137 9.14 -9.44 4.71
C GLU A 137 8.04 -9.86 3.73
N GLY A 138 6.96 -9.09 3.62
CA GLY A 138 5.81 -9.47 2.80
C GLY A 138 5.03 -10.67 3.37
N LYS A 139 5.10 -10.93 4.69
CA LYS A 139 4.46 -12.11 5.30
C LYS A 139 3.34 -11.73 6.25
N LEU A 140 2.26 -12.50 6.24
CA LEU A 140 1.14 -12.34 7.16
C LEU A 140 0.49 -13.69 7.51
N GLY A 141 0.16 -13.90 8.79
CA GLY A 141 -0.68 -15.04 9.22
C GLY A 141 0.04 -16.24 9.84
N GLY A 142 1.34 -16.14 10.13
CA GLY A 142 2.14 -17.20 10.75
C GLY A 142 2.46 -18.35 9.78
N ASP A 143 3.57 -19.03 10.06
CA ASP A 143 3.99 -20.28 9.39
C ASP A 143 3.82 -21.45 10.37
#